data_AF-A0A2T9JDC3-F1
#
_entry.id   AF-A0A2T9JDC3-F1
#
_cell.length_a   1.000
_cell.length_b   1.000
_cell.length_c   1.000
_cell.angle_alpha   90.00
_cell.angle_beta   90.00
_cell.angle_gamma   90.00
#
_symmetry.space_group_name_H-M   'P 1'
#
loop_
_entity.id
_entity.type
_entity.pdbx_description
1 polymer ?
#
loop_
_entity_poly.entity_id
_entity_poly.type
_entity_poly.pdbx_seq_one_letter_code
_entity_poly.pdbx_strand_id
1 'polypeptide(L)'
;MQKRLVACLLSVPMLVLAAVPTAAETWKPAPGEAKTFYDADFLRVDEKSGLVVLRIAEGKGGGPYKAWPAGKGPIMLFALDCAADKWMDLGMDFAGDKGLPKNWRQEAKVDDISGAAGKAGKLACETRDSLPKTPLP
;
A
#
# COMPACT_ATOMS: atom_id res chain seq x y z
N MET A 1 15.07 67.44 -5.68
CA MET A 1 16.08 66.56 -6.28
C MET A 1 15.78 65.12 -5.91
N GLN A 2 16.00 64.22 -6.85
CA GLN A 2 15.73 62.77 -6.82
C GLN A 2 16.34 62.05 -5.59
N LYS A 3 15.68 60.98 -5.13
CA LYS A 3 16.22 59.61 -5.24
C LYS A 3 15.13 58.57 -5.04
N ARG A 4 14.84 57.84 -6.12
CA ARG A 4 14.09 56.59 -6.12
C ARG A 4 14.90 55.53 -5.38
N LEU A 5 14.22 54.64 -4.65
CA LEU A 5 14.62 53.24 -4.54
C LEU A 5 13.36 52.40 -4.28
N VAL A 6 12.93 51.78 -5.37
CA VAL A 6 12.01 50.64 -5.42
C VAL A 6 12.85 49.41 -5.05
N ALA A 7 12.38 48.60 -4.11
CA ALA A 7 12.83 47.21 -3.99
C ALA A 7 11.69 46.37 -3.41
N CYS A 8 11.24 45.43 -4.24
CA CYS A 8 10.14 44.51 -4.04
C CYS A 8 10.27 43.67 -2.76
N LEU A 9 9.24 43.71 -1.90
CA LEU A 9 8.98 42.67 -0.91
C LEU A 9 7.78 41.85 -1.39
N LEU A 10 8.00 41.08 -2.45
CA LEU A 10 7.04 40.10 -2.99
C LEU A 10 7.84 38.87 -3.44
N SER A 11 8.04 37.92 -2.53
CA SER A 11 8.26 36.50 -2.87
C SER A 11 8.61 35.68 -1.62
N VAL A 12 7.60 35.11 -0.96
CA VAL A 12 7.72 33.76 -0.43
C VAL A 12 6.37 33.08 -0.69
N PRO A 13 6.20 32.30 -1.76
CA PRO A 13 5.20 31.25 -1.71
C PRO A 13 5.70 30.27 -0.64
N MET A 14 5.08 30.29 0.54
CA MET A 14 5.19 29.17 1.47
C MET A 14 4.72 27.94 0.70
N LEU A 15 5.68 27.09 0.33
CA LEU A 15 5.45 25.69 0.05
C LEU A 15 4.87 25.08 1.33
N VAL A 16 3.56 25.22 1.50
CA VAL A 16 2.79 24.32 2.34
C VAL A 16 2.80 23.01 1.57
N LEU A 17 3.83 22.19 1.79
CA LEU A 17 3.65 20.76 1.61
C LEU A 17 2.46 20.41 2.48
N ALA A 18 1.32 20.13 1.83
CA ALA A 18 0.27 19.37 2.45
C ALA A 18 0.90 18.04 2.85
N ALA A 19 1.39 17.96 4.07
CA ALA A 19 1.57 16.70 4.76
C ALA A 19 0.15 16.13 4.87
N VAL A 20 -0.27 15.41 3.83
CA VAL A 20 -1.43 14.54 3.92
C VAL A 20 -1.12 13.66 5.10
N PRO A 21 -1.88 13.71 6.21
CA PRO A 21 -1.66 12.78 7.29
C PRO A 21 -1.80 11.40 6.65
N THR A 22 -0.70 10.63 6.63
CA THR A 22 -0.75 9.22 6.26
C THR A 22 -1.77 8.62 7.21
N ALA A 23 -2.97 8.34 6.68
CA ALA A 23 -4.02 7.68 7.43
C ALA A 23 -3.36 6.49 8.13
N ALA A 24 -3.49 6.42 9.44
CA ALA A 24 -2.84 5.38 10.23
C ALA A 24 -3.27 4.02 9.67
N GLU A 25 -2.35 3.30 9.04
CA GLU A 25 -2.61 2.03 8.36
C GLU A 25 -3.29 1.03 9.31
N THR A 26 -4.44 0.52 8.89
CA THR A 26 -5.28 -0.39 9.67
C THR A 26 -4.88 -1.84 9.39
N TRP A 27 -3.84 -2.30 10.07
CA TRP A 27 -3.38 -3.69 10.03
C TRP A 27 -4.37 -4.63 10.73
N LYS A 28 -4.85 -5.66 10.02
CA LYS A 28 -5.80 -6.67 10.52
C LYS A 28 -5.20 -8.08 10.43
N PRO A 29 -5.50 -8.98 11.38
CA PRO A 29 -5.01 -10.36 11.31
C PRO A 29 -5.60 -11.07 10.08
N ALA A 30 -4.77 -11.81 9.36
CA ALA A 30 -5.22 -12.69 8.29
C ALA A 30 -6.05 -13.84 8.90
N PRO A 31 -7.24 -14.16 8.34
CA PRO A 31 -8.13 -15.16 8.92
C PRO A 31 -7.46 -16.52 9.07
N GLY A 32 -7.41 -17.05 10.30
CA GLY A 32 -6.87 -18.38 10.55
C GLY A 32 -5.35 -18.52 10.34
N GLU A 33 -4.60 -17.42 10.42
CA GLU A 33 -3.13 -17.40 10.48
C GLU A 33 -2.68 -16.69 11.75
N ALA A 34 -1.77 -17.30 12.50
CA ALA A 34 -1.43 -16.83 13.85
C ALA A 34 -0.55 -15.55 13.86
N LYS A 35 0.12 -15.23 12.75
CA LYS A 35 1.18 -14.21 12.69
C LYS A 35 1.15 -13.37 11.43
N THR A 36 0.18 -13.56 10.55
CA THR A 36 0.09 -12.79 9.30
C THR A 36 -0.94 -11.70 9.47
N PHE A 37 -0.61 -10.50 9.00
CA PHE A 37 -1.50 -9.34 9.03
C PHE A 37 -1.57 -8.74 7.63
N TYR A 38 -2.72 -8.18 7.28
CA TYR A 38 -2.89 -7.42 6.04
C TYR A 38 -3.28 -5.98 6.37
N ASP A 39 -2.85 -5.05 5.52
CA ASP A 39 -3.26 -3.66 5.64
C ASP A 39 -4.60 -3.43 4.94
N ALA A 40 -5.63 -3.16 5.73
CA ALA A 40 -6.98 -2.93 5.22
C ALA A 40 -7.11 -1.61 4.44
N ASP A 41 -6.27 -0.61 4.72
CA ASP A 41 -6.29 0.67 4.01
C ASP A 41 -5.53 0.61 2.69
N PHE A 42 -4.65 -0.39 2.55
CA PHE A 42 -3.99 -0.69 1.28
C PHE A 42 -4.80 -1.62 0.37
N LEU A 43 -5.71 -2.41 0.93
CA LEU A 43 -6.50 -3.40 0.22
C LEU A 43 -7.57 -2.76 -0.69
N ARG A 44 -7.37 -2.84 -2.00
CA ARG A 44 -8.25 -2.21 -3.01
C ARG A 44 -8.08 -2.80 -4.40
N VAL A 45 -9.03 -2.51 -5.28
CA VAL A 45 -9.02 -2.91 -6.70
C VAL A 45 -8.51 -1.76 -7.56
N ASP A 46 -7.51 -2.05 -8.40
CA ASP A 46 -7.10 -1.12 -9.46
C ASP A 46 -8.17 -1.03 -10.55
N GLU A 47 -8.68 0.16 -10.82
CA GLU A 47 -9.72 0.37 -11.84
C GLU A 47 -9.25 0.02 -13.26
N LYS A 48 -7.95 0.18 -13.56
CA LYS A 48 -7.43 -0.04 -14.92
C LYS A 48 -7.29 -1.51 -15.27
N SER A 49 -6.84 -2.32 -14.32
CA SER A 49 -6.51 -3.74 -14.55
C SER A 49 -7.48 -4.71 -13.88
N GLY A 50 -8.26 -4.26 -12.90
CA GLY A 50 -9.12 -5.12 -12.08
C GLY A 50 -8.36 -5.97 -11.06
N LEU A 51 -7.04 -5.77 -10.93
CA LEU A 51 -6.17 -6.45 -9.97
C LEU A 51 -6.43 -5.94 -8.54
N VAL A 52 -6.33 -6.84 -7.57
CA VAL A 52 -6.41 -6.48 -6.14
C VAL A 52 -5.00 -6.24 -5.62
N VAL A 53 -4.73 -5.06 -5.07
CA VAL A 53 -3.45 -4.79 -4.40
C VAL A 53 -3.59 -4.96 -2.90
N LEU A 54 -2.59 -5.54 -2.26
CA LEU A 54 -2.57 -5.73 -0.80
C LEU A 54 -1.15 -5.69 -0.26
N ARG A 55 -1.05 -5.34 1.03
CA ARG A 55 0.17 -5.45 1.82
C ARG A 55 -0.01 -6.51 2.91
N ILE A 56 1.03 -7.31 3.12
CA ILE A 56 1.06 -8.35 4.14
C ILE A 56 2.32 -8.18 5.00
N ALA A 57 2.20 -8.42 6.30
CA ALA A 57 3.32 -8.39 7.22
C ALA A 57 3.25 -9.54 8.22
N GLU A 58 4.40 -10.07 8.63
CA GLU A 58 4.50 -11.11 9.66
C GLU A 58 4.84 -10.54 11.03
N GLY A 59 3.99 -10.76 12.03
CA GLY A 59 4.09 -10.15 13.36
C GLY A 59 4.15 -11.16 14.49
N LYS A 60 4.60 -10.74 15.67
CA LYS A 60 4.45 -11.56 16.90
C LYS A 60 2.98 -11.58 17.31
N GLY A 61 2.48 -12.74 17.77
CA GLY A 61 1.12 -12.90 18.27
C GLY A 61 0.87 -12.01 19.50
N GLY A 62 -0.22 -11.24 19.49
CA GLY A 62 -0.59 -10.36 20.60
C GLY A 62 -1.36 -9.08 20.25
N GLY A 63 -1.49 -8.69 18.98
CA GLY A 63 -2.42 -7.61 18.60
C GLY A 63 -2.07 -6.89 17.30
N PRO A 64 -3.01 -6.13 16.73
CA PRO A 64 -2.76 -5.30 15.55
C PRO A 64 -1.80 -4.16 15.93
N TYR A 65 -0.67 -4.08 15.25
CA TYR A 65 0.27 -2.97 15.43
C TYR A 65 -0.36 -1.70 14.85
N LYS A 66 -0.80 -0.78 15.71
CA LYS A 66 -0.98 0.61 15.27
C LYS A 66 0.40 1.12 14.88
N ALA A 67 0.58 1.41 13.58
CA ALA A 67 1.88 1.66 12.95
C ALA A 67 2.84 0.46 13.07
N TRP A 68 3.02 -0.30 11.98
CA TRP A 68 4.04 -1.34 11.90
C TRP A 68 5.42 -0.76 12.26
N PRO A 69 6.03 -1.12 13.40
CA PRO A 69 7.28 -0.49 13.82
C PRO A 69 8.44 -0.92 12.91
N ALA A 70 9.31 0.03 12.54
CA ALA A 70 10.58 -0.27 11.89
C ALA A 70 11.33 -1.36 12.67
N GLY A 71 11.74 -2.43 11.98
CA GLY A 71 12.47 -3.58 12.56
C GLY A 71 11.63 -4.80 12.93
N LYS A 72 10.33 -4.84 12.60
CA LYS A 72 9.43 -5.99 12.88
C LYS A 72 9.33 -7.03 11.75
N GLY A 73 10.04 -6.82 10.65
CA GLY A 73 10.02 -7.67 9.45
C GLY A 73 9.54 -6.87 8.23
N PRO A 74 9.85 -7.32 7.00
CA PRO A 74 9.41 -6.64 5.80
C PRO A 74 7.89 -6.71 5.66
N ILE A 75 7.31 -5.64 5.12
CA ILE A 75 5.98 -5.61 4.56
C ILE A 75 6.09 -6.08 3.10
N MET A 76 5.37 -7.14 2.74
CA MET A 76 5.28 -7.66 1.38
C MET A 76 4.17 -6.94 0.62
N LEU A 77 4.43 -6.49 -0.61
CA LEU A 77 3.43 -5.90 -1.49
C LEU A 77 3.10 -6.88 -2.62
N PHE A 78 1.82 -7.10 -2.85
CA PHE A 78 1.34 -7.98 -3.90
C PHE A 78 0.25 -7.32 -4.75
N ALA A 79 0.15 -7.77 -6.00
CA ALA A 79 -1.03 -7.58 -6.82
C ALA A 79 -1.60 -8.95 -7.23
N LEU A 80 -2.90 -9.14 -7.06
CA LEU A 80 -3.59 -10.39 -7.30
C LEU A 80 -4.51 -10.28 -8.52
N ASP A 81 -4.36 -11.23 -9.42
CA ASP A 81 -5.30 -11.54 -10.47
C ASP A 81 -6.23 -12.65 -10.00
N CYS A 82 -7.24 -12.28 -9.24
CA CYS A 82 -8.19 -13.22 -8.62
C CYS A 82 -8.97 -14.06 -9.64
N ALA A 83 -9.14 -13.57 -10.88
CA ALA A 83 -9.83 -14.31 -11.92
C ALA A 83 -8.95 -15.42 -12.52
N ALA A 84 -7.63 -15.19 -12.56
CA ALA A 84 -6.66 -16.14 -13.10
C ALA A 84 -6.02 -17.02 -12.02
N ASP A 85 -6.29 -16.77 -10.74
CA ASP A 85 -5.59 -17.34 -9.59
C ASP A 85 -4.06 -17.13 -9.66
N LYS A 86 -3.67 -15.90 -9.99
CA LYS A 86 -2.26 -15.48 -10.12
C LYS A 86 -1.94 -14.26 -9.27
N TRP A 87 -0.68 -14.06 -8.99
CA TRP A 87 -0.19 -12.91 -8.26
C TRP A 87 1.11 -12.36 -8.84
N MET A 88 1.47 -11.14 -8.45
CA MET A 88 2.72 -10.47 -8.82
C MET A 88 3.42 -9.99 -7.55
N ASP A 89 4.71 -10.26 -7.45
CA ASP A 89 5.57 -9.73 -6.40
C ASP A 89 5.90 -8.27 -6.70
N LEU A 90 5.46 -7.35 -5.85
CA LEU A 90 5.77 -5.93 -5.98
C LEU A 90 6.92 -5.50 -5.05
N GLY A 91 7.49 -6.47 -4.35
CA GLY A 91 8.66 -6.37 -3.50
C GLY A 91 8.35 -6.11 -2.04
N MET A 92 9.45 -6.02 -1.28
CA MET A 92 9.45 -5.77 0.15
C MET A 92 9.57 -4.29 0.49
N ASP A 93 9.00 -3.92 1.63
CA ASP A 93 9.08 -2.61 2.26
C ASP A 93 9.49 -2.74 3.73
N PHE A 94 10.64 -2.18 4.09
CA PHE A 94 11.16 -2.20 5.45
C PHE A 94 10.86 -0.91 6.23
N ALA A 95 10.46 0.15 5.53
CA ALA A 95 10.23 1.48 6.09
C ALA A 95 8.73 1.80 6.25
N GLY A 96 7.86 1.07 5.56
CA GLY A 96 6.40 1.27 5.58
C GLY A 96 5.92 2.38 4.64
N ASP A 97 6.81 2.98 3.85
CA ASP A 97 6.52 4.11 2.96
C ASP A 97 6.57 3.73 1.47
N LYS A 98 6.76 2.45 1.16
CA LYS A 98 6.83 1.99 -0.23
C LYS A 98 5.45 1.97 -0.86
N GLY A 99 5.29 2.78 -1.91
CA GLY A 99 4.16 2.71 -2.82
C GLY A 99 4.29 1.60 -3.86
N LEU A 100 3.34 1.54 -4.79
CA LEU A 100 3.41 0.62 -5.92
C LEU A 100 4.60 0.98 -6.84
N PRO A 101 5.42 0.00 -7.26
CA PRO A 101 6.51 0.22 -8.19
C PRO A 101 6.04 0.80 -9.53
N LYS A 102 6.93 1.50 -10.24
CA LYS A 102 6.63 1.95 -11.61
C LYS A 102 6.38 0.72 -12.49
N ASN A 103 5.35 0.77 -13.33
CA ASN A 103 4.95 -0.31 -14.25
C ASN A 103 4.57 -1.63 -13.57
N TRP A 104 4.21 -1.64 -12.28
CA TRP A 104 3.88 -2.85 -11.51
C TRP A 104 2.85 -3.79 -12.16
N ARG A 105 1.98 -3.27 -13.04
CA ARG A 105 0.99 -4.08 -13.79
C ARG A 105 1.62 -5.03 -14.82
N GLN A 106 2.89 -4.82 -15.16
CA GLN A 106 3.65 -5.61 -16.13
C GLN A 106 4.55 -6.64 -15.45
N GLU A 107 4.54 -6.71 -14.12
CA GLU A 107 5.32 -7.68 -13.37
C GLU A 107 4.92 -9.12 -13.75
N ALA A 108 5.84 -10.04 -13.52
CA ALA A 108 5.61 -11.43 -13.84
C ALA A 108 4.46 -11.99 -12.97
N LYS A 109 3.46 -12.58 -13.65
CA LYS A 109 2.40 -13.32 -12.97
C LYS A 109 2.89 -14.71 -12.58
N VAL A 110 2.78 -15.03 -11.30
CA VAL A 110 3.10 -16.32 -10.71
C VAL A 110 1.79 -16.99 -10.29
N ASP A 111 1.72 -18.31 -10.40
CA ASP A 111 0.55 -19.08 -9.99
C ASP A 111 0.45 -19.18 -8.46
N ASP A 112 -0.71 -19.60 -7.96
CA ASP A 112 -1.00 -19.86 -6.55
C ASP A 112 -0.92 -18.62 -5.65
N ILE A 113 -2.00 -17.84 -5.64
CA ILE A 113 -2.17 -16.68 -4.75
C ILE A 113 -1.98 -17.08 -3.28
N SER A 114 -2.43 -18.27 -2.90
CA SER A 114 -2.38 -18.74 -1.52
C SER A 114 -0.96 -19.03 -1.05
N GLY A 115 -0.07 -19.39 -1.97
CA GLY A 115 1.36 -19.56 -1.72
C GLY A 115 2.10 -18.25 -1.37
N ALA A 116 1.61 -17.11 -1.86
CA ALA A 116 2.27 -15.82 -1.64
C ALA A 116 1.62 -14.97 -0.55
N ALA A 117 0.30 -14.77 -0.67
CA ALA A 117 -0.46 -13.89 0.19
C ALA A 117 -1.25 -14.63 1.28
N GLY A 118 -1.08 -15.95 1.37
CA GLY A 118 -1.77 -16.79 2.35
C GLY A 118 -3.28 -16.63 2.30
N LYS A 119 -3.92 -16.80 3.45
CA LYS A 119 -5.37 -16.62 3.62
C LYS A 119 -5.80 -15.16 3.51
N ALA A 120 -4.89 -14.19 3.67
CA ALA A 120 -5.19 -12.79 3.37
C ALA A 120 -5.41 -12.57 1.87
N GLY A 121 -4.61 -13.20 1.00
CA GLY A 121 -4.81 -13.16 -0.45
C GLY A 121 -6.13 -13.81 -0.87
N LYS A 122 -6.45 -14.97 -0.28
CA LYS A 122 -7.74 -15.62 -0.50
C LYS A 122 -8.92 -14.73 -0.08
N LEU A 123 -8.87 -14.16 1.13
CA LEU A 123 -9.89 -13.21 1.62
C LEU A 123 -10.03 -12.01 0.66
N ALA A 124 -8.92 -11.45 0.21
CA ALA A 124 -8.91 -10.32 -0.72
C ALA A 124 -9.63 -10.65 -2.03
N CYS A 125 -9.44 -11.86 -2.55
CA CYS A 125 -10.15 -12.31 -3.76
C CYS A 125 -11.63 -12.64 -3.52
N GLU A 126 -11.97 -13.29 -2.41
CA GLU A 126 -13.37 -13.60 -2.05
C GLU A 126 -14.20 -12.32 -1.78
N THR A 127 -13.56 -11.26 -1.30
CA THR A 127 -14.20 -9.98 -1.01
C THR A 127 -13.97 -8.92 -2.09
N ARG A 128 -13.34 -9.27 -3.22
CA ARG A 128 -12.94 -8.33 -4.28
C ARG A 128 -14.04 -7.34 -4.68
N ASP A 129 -15.27 -7.82 -4.81
CA ASP A 129 -16.38 -6.99 -5.31
C ASP A 129 -16.88 -5.94 -4.30
N SER A 130 -16.54 -6.11 -3.00
CA SER A 130 -16.83 -5.13 -1.95
C SER A 130 -15.66 -4.19 -1.63
N LEU A 131 -14.49 -4.43 -2.23
CA LEU A 131 -13.31 -3.59 -2.02
C LEU A 131 -13.45 -2.22 -2.71
N PRO A 132 -12.82 -1.17 -2.16
CA PRO A 132 -12.70 0.11 -2.84
C PRO A 132 -12.09 -0.07 -4.24
N LYS A 133 -12.70 0.54 -5.25
CA LYS A 133 -12.14 0.66 -6.59
C LYS A 133 -11.46 2.01 -6.69
N THR A 134 -10.20 2.03 -7.11
CA THR A 134 -9.41 3.27 -7.13
C THR A 134 -8.44 3.25 -8.31
N PRO A 135 -8.25 4.39 -9.00
CA PRO A 135 -7.19 4.49 -10.00
C PRO A 135 -5.83 4.50 -9.30
N LEU A 136 -5.00 3.50 -9.58
CA LEU A 136 -3.66 3.39 -9.01
C LEU A 136 -2.58 3.95 -9.98
N PRO A 137 -1.44 4.43 -9.45
CA PRO A 137 -0.33 4.94 -10.26
C PRO A 137 0.19 3.92 -11.29
#